data_AF-A0A286TVZ6-F1
#
_entry.id   AF-A0A286TVZ6-F1
#
_cell.length_a   1.000
_cell.length_b   1.000
_cell.length_c   1.000
_cell.angle_alpha   90.00
_cell.angle_beta   90.00
_cell.angle_gamma   90.00
#
_symmetry.space_group_name_H-M   'P 1'
#
loop_
_entity.id
_entity.type
_entity.pdbx_description
1 polymer ?
#
loop_
_entity_poly.entity_id
_entity_poly.type
_entity_poly.pdbx_seq_one_letter_code
_entity_poly.pdbx_strand_id
1 'polypeptide(L)' 'MDILDNELQVGVGQRKKSFLGIFFACCNVYGRIYNHSGKQYEGKCPRCLRGLTIKVGSGGVNDRFFVAS' A
#
# COMPACT_ATOMS: atom_id res chain seq x y z
N MET A 1 -15.41 -12.33 44.81
CA MET A 1 -15.27 -13.70 44.26
C MET A 1 -16.49 -13.92 43.38
N ASP A 2 -16.45 -13.86 42.05
CA ASP A 2 -15.33 -13.85 41.13
C ASP A 2 -15.66 -12.99 39.91
N ILE A 3 -14.62 -12.28 39.47
CA ILE A 3 -14.54 -11.42 38.30
C ILE A 3 -14.04 -12.31 37.17
N LEU A 4 -14.91 -12.69 36.22
CA LEU A 4 -14.60 -13.49 35.02
C LEU A 4 -15.70 -13.17 33.98
N ASP A 5 -15.50 -12.77 32.73
CA ASP A 5 -14.36 -12.37 31.92
C ASP A 5 -14.96 -11.49 30.81
N ASN A 6 -14.58 -10.22 30.74
CA ASN A 6 -14.91 -9.38 29.58
C ASN A 6 -13.74 -9.48 28.60
N GLU A 7 -13.70 -10.58 27.85
CA GLU A 7 -12.71 -10.82 26.81
C GLU A 7 -12.87 -9.77 25.70
N LEU A 8 -12.05 -8.73 25.81
CA LEU A 8 -11.42 -7.95 24.75
C LEU A 8 -12.14 -8.00 23.40
N GLN A 9 -13.02 -7.02 23.17
CA GLN A 9 -13.51 -6.67 21.86
C GLN A 9 -12.33 -6.25 20.96
N VAL A 10 -11.74 -7.21 20.23
CA VAL A 10 -10.77 -6.95 19.16
C VAL A 10 -11.52 -6.29 18.02
N GLY A 11 -11.57 -4.95 18.06
CA GLY A 11 -12.09 -4.16 16.95
C GLY A 11 -11.37 -4.55 15.67
N VAL A 12 -12.08 -5.20 14.75
CA VAL A 12 -11.65 -5.35 13.35
C VAL A 12 -11.79 -3.97 12.72
N GLY A 13 -10.89 -3.05 13.11
CA GLY A 13 -10.75 -1.76 12.48
C GLY A 13 -10.45 -2.04 11.02
N GLN A 14 -11.32 -1.56 10.13
CA GLN A 14 -11.11 -1.61 8.68
C GLN A 14 -9.71 -1.05 8.40
N ARG A 15 -8.71 -1.93 8.19
CA ARG A 15 -7.35 -1.48 7.96
C ARG A 15 -7.38 -0.70 6.65
N LYS A 16 -7.21 0.63 6.75
CA LYS A 16 -7.09 1.50 5.57
C LYS A 16 -6.05 0.87 4.66
N LYS A 17 -6.44 0.55 3.42
CA LYS A 17 -5.52 -0.10 2.45
C LYS A 17 -4.28 0.77 2.30
N SER A 18 -3.11 0.18 2.54
CA SER A 18 -1.85 0.89 2.39
C SER A 18 -1.63 1.25 0.92
N PHE A 19 -1.16 2.46 0.68
CA PHE A 19 -0.92 2.98 -0.66
C PHE A 19 0.50 3.56 -0.76
N LEU A 20 1.05 3.53 -1.97
CA LEU A 20 2.20 4.31 -2.38
C LEU A 20 1.78 5.35 -3.42
N GLY A 21 2.33 6.55 -3.31
CA GLY A 21 2.21 7.60 -4.30
C GLY A 21 3.27 7.42 -5.38
N ILE A 22 2.86 7.40 -6.65
CA ILE A 22 3.76 7.24 -7.79
C ILE A 22 3.59 8.44 -8.71
N PHE A 23 4.68 9.16 -8.96
CA PHE A 23 4.76 10.09 -10.06
C PHE A 23 5.23 9.34 -11.32
N PHE A 24 4.33 9.19 -12.30
CA PHE A 24 4.60 8.55 -13.57
C PHE A 24 5.21 9.56 -14.54
N ALA A 25 6.53 9.57 -14.64
CA ALA A 25 7.27 10.49 -15.51
C ALA A 25 6.93 10.28 -16.99
N CYS A 26 6.55 9.06 -17.40
CA CYS A 26 6.14 8.77 -18.78
C CYS A 26 4.93 9.58 -19.27
N CYS A 27 4.06 10.04 -18.37
CA CYS A 27 2.88 10.83 -18.73
C CYS A 27 2.68 12.07 -17.84
N ASN A 28 3.69 12.43 -17.06
CA ASN A 28 3.67 13.54 -16.12
C ASN A 28 2.43 13.54 -15.20
N VAL A 29 2.09 12.39 -14.63
CA VAL A 29 0.86 12.21 -13.83
C VAL A 29 1.17 11.55 -12.50
N TYR A 30 0.54 12.05 -11.44
CA TYR A 30 0.59 11.43 -10.13
C TYR A 30 -0.56 10.45 -9.93
N GLY A 31 -0.26 9.26 -9.40
CA GLY A 31 -1.26 8.24 -9.08
C GLY A 31 -0.94 7.51 -7.78
N ARG A 32 -1.87 6.67 -7.34
CA ARG A 32 -1.69 5.81 -6.16
C ARG A 32 -1.74 4.35 -6.59
N ILE A 33 -0.86 3.55 -6.01
CA ILE A 33 -0.88 2.10 -6.14
C ILE A 33 -1.10 1.48 -4.75
N TYR A 34 -1.74 0.33 -4.70
CA TYR A 34 -2.16 -0.30 -3.44
C TYR A 34 -1.51 -1.66 -3.29
N ASN A 35 -1.27 -2.03 -2.04
CA ASN A 35 -0.83 -3.37 -1.71
C ASN A 35 -2.05 -4.25 -1.46
N HIS A 36 -2.25 -5.24 -2.34
CA HIS A 36 -3.37 -6.17 -2.24
C HIS A 36 -3.00 -7.47 -1.50
N SER A 37 -1.73 -7.91 -1.59
CA SER A 37 -1.27 -9.22 -1.12
C SER A 37 -0.44 -9.17 0.17
N GLY A 38 -0.10 -7.97 0.64
CA GLY A 38 0.88 -7.71 1.70
C GLY A 38 2.34 -7.72 1.22
N LYS A 39 2.65 -8.32 0.07
CA LYS A 39 4.04 -8.55 -0.39
C LYS A 39 4.55 -7.56 -1.43
N GLN A 40 3.64 -6.94 -2.17
CA GLN A 40 4.01 -5.99 -3.22
C GLN A 40 2.88 -5.00 -3.50
N TYR A 41 3.25 -3.81 -3.95
CA TYR A 41 2.34 -2.83 -4.50
C TYR A 41 2.31 -2.98 -6.01
N GLU A 42 1.11 -3.00 -6.59
CA GLU A 42 0.91 -3.16 -8.02
C GLU A 42 0.05 -2.01 -8.53
N GLY A 43 0.37 -1.55 -9.74
CA GLY A 43 -0.47 -0.56 -10.41
C GLY A 43 0.01 -0.25 -11.81
N LYS A 44 -0.62 0.76 -12.42
CA LYS A 44 -0.38 1.16 -13.79
C LYS A 44 -0.52 2.67 -13.96
N CYS A 45 0.19 3.23 -14.92
CA CYS A 45 -0.02 4.61 -15.31
C CYS A 45 -1.46 4.78 -15.81
N PRO A 46 -2.23 5.77 -15.32
CA PRO A 46 -3.62 5.96 -15.75
C PRO A 46 -3.75 6.45 -17.20
N ARG A 47 -2.65 6.89 -17.83
CA ARG A 47 -2.65 7.44 -19.20
C ARG A 47 -2.18 6.42 -20.24
N CYS A 48 -1.02 5.79 -20.04
CA CYS A 48 -0.46 4.83 -21.00
C CYS A 48 -0.60 3.37 -20.58
N LEU A 49 -1.17 3.09 -19.39
CA LEU A 49 -1.38 1.75 -18.84
C LEU A 49 -0.11 0.93 -18.58
N ARG A 50 1.09 1.53 -18.66
CA ARG A 50 2.34 0.87 -18.28
C ARG A 50 2.27 0.39 -16.83
N GLY A 51 2.47 -0.90 -16.62
CA GLY A 51 2.44 -1.53 -15.30
C GLY A 51 3.72 -1.30 -14.51
N LEU A 52 3.61 -1.31 -13.19
CA LEU A 52 4.73 -1.40 -12.27
C LEU A 52 4.41 -2.30 -11.07
N THR A 53 5.47 -2.83 -10.47
CA THR A 53 5.41 -3.60 -9.23
C THR A 53 6.52 -3.15 -8.29
N ILE A 54 6.19 -2.85 -7.05
CA ILE A 54 7.16 -2.52 -5.98
C ILE A 54 7.08 -3.60 -4.91
N LYS A 55 8.16 -4.36 -4.72
CA LYS A 55 8.24 -5.43 -3.71
C LYS A 55 8.49 -4.83 -2.32
N VAL A 56 7.94 -5.48 -1.30
CA VAL A 56 8.20 -5.19 0.11
C VAL A 56 9.11 -6.27 0.67
N GLY A 57 10.26 -5.90 1.23
CA GLY A 57 11.24 -6.85 1.74
C GLY A 57 12.33 -6.19 2.60
N SER A 58 13.19 -7.03 3.19
CA SER A 58 14.37 -6.58 3.91
C SER A 58 15.30 -5.78 2.98
N GLY A 59 15.84 -4.67 3.48
CA GLY A 59 16.64 -3.74 2.67
C GLY A 59 15.83 -2.75 1.82
N GLY A 60 14.50 -2.74 1.97
CA GLY A 60 13.66 -1.69 1.40
C GLY A 60 13.82 -0.34 2.11
N VAL A 61 13.06 0.64 1.63
CA VAL A 61 12.98 1.98 2.22
C VAL A 61 11.62 2.21 2.86
N ASN A 62 11.55 3.17 3.79
CA ASN A 62 10.30 3.58 4.45
C ASN A 62 9.59 4.74 3.71
N ASP A 63 9.99 5.04 2.48
CA ASP A 63 9.39 6.09 1.66
C ASP A 63 8.01 5.68 1.12
N ARG A 64 7.13 6.68 0.98
CA ARG A 64 5.78 6.49 0.43
C ARG A 64 5.58 7.04 -0.97
N PHE A 65 6.55 7.80 -1.48
CA PHE A 65 6.46 8.51 -2.75
C PHE A 65 7.63 8.11 -3.64
N PHE A 66 7.32 7.65 -4.85
CA PHE A 66 8.30 7.19 -5.82
C PHE A 66 8.06 7.82 -7.19
N VAL A 67 9.10 7.80 -8.03
CA VAL A 67 9.02 8.18 -9.44
C VAL A 67 9.16 6.92 -10.29
N ALA A 68 8.28 6.76 -11.28
CA ALA A 68 8.34 5.70 -12.28
C ALA A 68 8.52 6.32 -13.68
N SER A 69 9.64 6.04 -14.33
CA SER A 69 10.02 6.54 -15.67
C SER A 69 9.95 5.44 -16.73
#